data_AF-A0A2V8FL82-F1
#
_entry.id   AF-A0A2V8FL82-F1
#
_cell.length_a   1.000
_cell.length_b   1.000
_cell.length_c   1.000
_cell.angle_alpha   90.00
_cell.angle_beta   90.00
_cell.angle_gamma   90.00
#
_symmetry.space_group_name_H-M   'P 1'
#
loop_
_entity.id
_entity.type
_entity.pdbx_description
1 polymer ?
#
loop_
_entity_poly.entity_id
_entity_poly.type
_entity_poly.pdbx_seq_one_letter_code
_entity_poly.pdbx_strand_id
1 'polypeptide(L)'
;MGVPALVGRTFSDADDTRGGGPDGAVAVISYGFWQRRFGGAADAIGRMLALDNVPFKVVGVTPPQFFGPEVGHTFDVIVPLGDEPLLHGRETWLDQRGNYWLTIMARSIGTIVSAR
;
A
#
# COMPACT_ATOMS: atom_id res chain seq x y z
N MET A 1 -5.54 7.19 -0.80
CA MET A 1 -6.41 6.08 -0.30
C MET A 1 -7.60 6.67 0.44
N GLY A 2 -8.84 6.22 0.18
CA GLY A 2 -10.04 6.71 0.86
C GLY A 2 -10.41 5.98 2.17
N VAL A 3 -9.52 5.13 2.67
CA VAL A 3 -9.75 4.29 3.86
C VAL A 3 -8.91 4.84 5.01
N PRO A 4 -9.50 5.30 6.12
CA PRO A 4 -8.72 5.81 7.25
C PRO A 4 -7.93 4.67 7.90
N ALA A 5 -6.70 4.96 8.33
CA ALA A 5 -5.92 4.01 9.13
C ALA A 5 -6.59 3.82 10.50
N LEU A 6 -6.57 2.59 11.01
CA LEU A 6 -6.97 2.29 12.39
C LEU A 6 -5.94 2.84 13.40
N VAL A 7 -4.66 2.71 13.07
CA VAL A 7 -3.52 3.22 13.85
C VAL A 7 -2.52 3.84 12.89
N GLY A 8 -1.91 4.97 13.26
CA GLY A 8 -0.95 5.69 12.43
C GLY A 8 -1.62 6.49 11.32
N ARG A 9 -1.02 6.45 10.12
CA ARG A 9 -1.49 7.19 8.94
C ARG A 9 -1.56 6.31 7.69
N THR A 10 -2.29 6.76 6.69
CA THR A 10 -2.19 6.21 5.33
C THR A 10 -1.04 6.86 4.57
N PHE A 11 -0.79 6.37 3.35
CA PHE A 11 0.09 7.06 2.41
C PHE A 11 -0.42 8.47 2.10
N SER A 12 0.54 9.38 1.97
CA SER A 12 0.41 10.72 1.42
C SER A 12 1.05 10.76 0.04
N ASP A 13 0.80 11.82 -0.73
CA ASP A 13 1.40 11.98 -2.06
C ASP A 13 2.95 12.04 -1.99
N ALA A 14 3.51 12.47 -0.87
CA ALA A 14 4.95 12.50 -0.66
C ALA A 14 5.58 11.10 -0.53
N ASP A 15 4.81 10.09 -0.13
CA ASP A 15 5.30 8.72 0.02
C ASP A 15 5.39 7.99 -1.33
N ASP A 16 4.65 8.42 -2.36
CA ASP A 16 4.64 7.80 -3.68
C ASP A 16 5.72 8.40 -4.60
N THR A 17 6.95 8.42 -4.08
CA THR A 17 8.14 8.89 -4.80
C THR A 17 8.99 7.69 -5.18
N ARG A 18 9.63 7.75 -6.37
CA ARG A 18 10.49 6.66 -6.85
C ARG A 18 11.64 6.41 -5.86
N GLY A 19 11.64 5.23 -5.25
CA GLY A 19 12.63 4.81 -4.25
C GLY A 19 12.36 5.28 -2.81
N GLY A 20 11.15 5.77 -2.53
CA GLY A 20 10.73 6.24 -1.20
C GLY A 20 10.61 7.75 -1.10
N GLY A 21 9.71 8.18 -0.20
CA GLY A 21 9.46 9.57 0.11
C GLY A 21 10.43 10.16 1.16
N PRO A 22 10.11 11.32 1.75
CA PRO A 22 10.89 11.93 2.83
C PRO A 22 11.10 10.99 4.04
N ASP A 23 10.15 10.06 4.23
CA ASP A 23 10.14 9.07 5.29
C ASP A 23 10.87 7.77 4.93
N GLY A 24 11.45 7.67 3.73
CA GLY A 24 12.01 6.46 3.13
C GLY A 24 10.92 5.54 2.55
N ALA A 25 11.25 4.26 2.42
CA ALA A 25 10.31 3.21 2.03
C ALA A 25 9.33 2.95 3.18
N VAL A 26 8.02 3.00 2.89
CA VAL A 26 6.98 2.93 3.92
C VAL A 26 5.95 1.86 3.60
N ALA A 27 5.37 1.27 4.65
CA ALA A 27 4.36 0.24 4.52
C ALA A 27 3.13 0.51 5.39
N VAL A 28 1.97 0.14 4.86
CA VAL A 28 0.73 0.02 5.64
C VAL A 28 0.39 -1.46 5.71
N ILE A 29 0.15 -1.97 6.92
CA ILE A 29 -0.12 -3.40 7.14
C ILE A 29 -1.61 -3.65 7.42
N SER A 30 -2.08 -4.86 7.13
CA SER A 30 -3.45 -5.24 7.46
C SER A 30 -3.63 -5.43 8.96
N TYR A 31 -4.86 -5.25 9.45
CA TYR A 31 -5.21 -5.56 10.85
C TYR A 31 -4.84 -6.99 11.23
N GLY A 32 -5.13 -7.96 10.34
CA GLY A 32 -4.83 -9.36 10.58
C GLY A 32 -3.34 -9.62 10.73
N PHE A 33 -2.51 -9.04 9.85
CA PHE A 33 -1.06 -9.15 9.96
C PHE A 33 -0.53 -8.48 11.22
N TRP A 34 -1.01 -7.28 11.55
CA TRP A 34 -0.66 -6.56 12.76
C TRP A 34 -0.94 -7.38 14.03
N GLN A 35 -2.11 -8.01 14.12
CA GLN A 35 -2.46 -8.87 15.24
C GLN A 35 -1.55 -10.11 15.33
N ARG A 36 -1.32 -10.81 14.22
CA ARG A 36 -0.50 -12.03 14.22
C ARG A 36 0.99 -11.76 14.52
N ARG A 37 1.55 -10.68 13.96
CA ARG A 37 3.00 -10.42 13.98
C ARG A 37 3.45 -9.48 15.09
N PHE A 38 2.57 -8.57 15.52
CA PHE A 38 2.86 -7.54 16.52
C PHE A 38 1.93 -7.60 17.73
N GLY A 39 1.00 -8.56 17.80
CA GLY A 39 0.10 -8.74 18.94
C GLY A 39 -0.84 -7.56 19.18
N GLY A 40 -1.11 -6.74 18.16
CA GLY A 40 -1.93 -5.54 18.31
C GLY A 40 -1.20 -4.39 19.02
N ALA A 41 0.14 -4.40 19.06
CA ALA A 41 0.90 -3.37 19.73
C ALA A 41 0.97 -2.06 18.91
N ALA A 42 0.64 -0.93 19.55
CA ALA A 42 0.66 0.39 18.90
C ALA A 42 2.07 0.83 18.50
N ASP A 43 3.08 0.32 19.20
CA ASP A 43 4.50 0.54 18.90
C ASP A 43 4.97 -0.23 17.65
N ALA A 44 4.07 -0.90 16.92
CA ALA A 44 4.32 -1.39 15.58
C ALA A 44 4.54 -0.24 14.58
N ILE A 45 3.90 0.91 14.80
CA ILE A 45 4.14 2.11 13.99
C ILE A 45 5.57 2.59 14.24
N GLY A 46 6.32 2.83 13.16
CA GLY A 46 7.72 3.20 13.17
C GLY A 46 8.69 2.01 13.18
N ARG A 47 8.21 0.77 13.35
CA ARG A 47 9.08 -0.41 13.24
C ARG A 47 9.42 -0.70 11.78
N MET A 48 10.58 -1.32 11.60
CA MET A 48 11.03 -1.80 10.30
C MET A 48 10.50 -3.21 10.04
N LEU A 49 9.90 -3.39 8.87
CA LEU A 49 9.49 -4.65 8.29
C LEU A 49 10.38 -4.93 7.08
N ALA A 50 11.06 -6.08 7.06
CA ALA A 50 11.84 -6.48 5.89
C ALA A 50 10.93 -7.18 4.88
N LEU A 51 10.87 -6.66 3.66
CA LEU A 51 10.24 -7.28 2.49
C LEU A 51 11.34 -7.56 1.48
N ASP A 52 11.56 -8.83 1.11
CA ASP A 52 12.64 -9.23 0.19
C ASP A 52 14.00 -8.60 0.53
N ASN A 53 14.34 -8.57 1.82
CA ASN A 53 15.57 -8.00 2.37
C ASN A 53 15.67 -6.46 2.28
N VAL A 54 14.58 -5.77 1.92
CA VAL A 54 14.46 -4.31 1.90
C VAL A 54 13.67 -3.85 3.13
N PRO A 55 14.19 -2.90 3.92
CA PRO A 55 13.50 -2.40 5.11
C PRO A 55 12.42 -1.36 4.74
N PHE A 56 11.19 -1.61 5.20
CA PHE A 56 10.06 -0.70 5.11
C PHE A 56 9.60 -0.26 6.50
N LYS A 57 9.42 1.04 6.70
CA LYS A 57 8.87 1.58 7.94
C LYS A 57 7.35 1.41 7.97
N VAL A 58 6.82 0.75 8.99
CA VAL A 58 5.36 0.64 9.17
C VAL A 58 4.82 2.01 9.58
N VAL A 59 3.97 2.62 8.76
CA VAL A 59 3.38 3.94 9.03
C VAL A 59 1.89 3.88 9.37
N GLY A 60 1.23 2.75 9.12
CA GLY A 60 -0.18 2.58 9.47
C GLY A 60 -0.68 1.14 9.47
N VAL A 61 -1.85 0.96 10.08
CA VAL A 61 -2.62 -0.29 10.11
C VAL A 61 -3.99 -0.04 9.51
N THR A 62 -4.46 -0.90 8.60
CA THR A 62 -5.82 -0.77 8.05
C THR A 62 -6.90 -1.23 9.04
N PRO A 63 -8.15 -0.78 8.90
CA PRO A 63 -9.26 -1.31 9.68
C PRO A 63 -9.48 -2.82 9.43
N PRO A 64 -10.03 -3.57 10.40
CA PRO A 64 -10.31 -5.01 10.25
C PRO A 64 -11.33 -5.34 9.15
N GLN A 65 -12.14 -4.36 8.75
CA GLN A 65 -13.15 -4.50 7.70
C GLN A 65 -12.59 -4.23 6.29
N PHE A 66 -11.33 -3.83 6.19
CA PHE A 66 -10.67 -3.57 4.92
C PHE A 66 -9.86 -4.79 4.48
N PHE A 67 -10.37 -5.49 3.49
CA PHE A 67 -9.77 -6.72 2.95
C PHE A 67 -8.87 -6.48 1.73
N GLY A 68 -8.81 -5.23 1.26
CA GLY A 68 -8.10 -4.85 0.04
C GLY A 68 -9.05 -4.66 -1.14
N PRO A 69 -8.50 -4.37 -2.32
CA PRO A 69 -9.27 -4.10 -3.54
C PRO A 69 -9.79 -5.36 -4.24
N GLU A 70 -9.28 -6.54 -3.88
CA GLU A 70 -9.62 -7.82 -4.53
C GLU A 70 -10.57 -8.65 -3.66
N VAL A 71 -11.71 -9.05 -4.23
CA VAL A 71 -12.73 -9.81 -3.50
C VAL A 71 -12.24 -11.24 -3.28
N GLY A 72 -12.29 -11.71 -2.02
CA GLY A 72 -11.92 -13.08 -1.65
C GLY A 72 -10.44 -13.26 -1.31
N HIS A 73 -9.61 -12.22 -1.47
CA HIS A 73 -8.21 -12.22 -1.09
C HIS A 73 -7.97 -11.26 0.08
N THR A 74 -7.02 -11.60 0.94
CA THR A 74 -6.53 -10.70 2.00
C THR A 74 -5.10 -10.31 1.69
N PHE A 75 -4.73 -9.07 2.01
CA PHE A 75 -3.36 -8.62 1.97
C PHE A 75 -2.76 -8.58 3.38
N ASP A 76 -1.44 -8.67 3.48
CA ASP A 76 -0.70 -8.47 4.73
C ASP A 76 0.01 -7.12 4.75
N VAL A 77 0.54 -6.68 3.62
CA VAL A 77 1.34 -5.47 3.48
C VAL A 77 0.98 -4.74 2.18
N ILE A 78 0.88 -3.42 2.25
CA ILE A 78 0.76 -2.51 1.10
C ILE A 78 1.96 -1.57 1.15
N VAL A 79 2.54 -1.28 0.00
CA VAL A 79 3.61 -0.29 -0.19
C VAL A 79 3.22 0.69 -1.31
N PRO A 80 3.71 1.94 -1.30
CA PRO A 80 3.58 2.87 -2.41
C PRO A 80 4.12 2.27 -3.71
N LEU A 81 3.54 2.65 -4.84
CA LEU A 81 3.99 2.16 -6.14
C LEU A 81 5.42 2.65 -6.43
N GLY A 82 5.74 3.88 -6.01
CA GLY A 82 7.09 4.44 -6.08
C GLY A 82 8.17 3.61 -5.40
N ASP A 83 7.84 2.73 -4.44
CA ASP A 83 8.80 1.87 -3.74
C ASP A 83 9.15 0.59 -4.52
N GLU A 84 8.42 0.27 -5.60
CA GLU A 84 8.62 -0.93 -6.41
C GLU A 84 10.07 -1.16 -6.88
N PRO A 85 10.84 -0.14 -7.34
CA PRO A 85 12.24 -0.31 -7.72
C PRO A 85 13.14 -0.78 -6.57
N LEU A 86 12.74 -0.58 -5.32
CA LEU A 86 13.52 -1.06 -4.17
C LEU A 86 13.45 -2.59 -4.04
N LEU A 87 12.30 -3.19 -4.40
CA LEU A 87 12.08 -4.63 -4.32
C LEU A 87 12.70 -5.38 -5.52
N HIS A 88 12.59 -4.83 -6.73
CA HIS A 88 13.02 -5.52 -7.96
C HIS A 88 14.25 -4.92 -8.65
N GLY A 89 14.82 -3.84 -8.10
CA GLY A 89 16.07 -3.26 -8.61
C GLY A 89 15.99 -2.89 -10.08
N ARG A 90 16.89 -3.43 -10.91
CA ARG A 90 16.95 -3.13 -12.37
C ARG A 90 15.88 -3.82 -13.20
N GLU A 91 15.12 -4.74 -12.60
CA GLU A 91 13.94 -5.39 -13.20
C GLU A 91 12.65 -4.74 -12.69
N THR A 92 12.72 -3.43 -12.43
CA THR A 92 11.60 -2.58 -12.04
C THR A 92 10.42 -2.77 -13.00
N TRP A 93 9.29 -3.24 -12.49
CA TRP A 93 8.05 -3.40 -13.25
C TRP A 93 7.50 -2.04 -13.75
N LEU A 94 7.80 -0.92 -13.07
CA LEU A 94 7.46 0.43 -13.54
C LEU A 94 8.12 0.83 -14.87
N ASP A 95 9.27 0.24 -15.20
CA ASP A 95 10.02 0.56 -16.43
C ASP A 95 9.67 -0.36 -17.60
N GLN A 96 8.95 -1.47 -17.33
CA GLN A 96 8.47 -2.42 -18.33
C GLN A 96 7.02 -2.11 -18.73
N ARG A 97 6.85 -1.26 -19.76
CA ARG A 97 5.53 -0.86 -20.31
C ARG A 97 4.81 -1.95 -21.13
N GLY A 98 4.86 -3.19 -20.70
CA GLY A 98 4.22 -4.29 -21.41
C GLY A 98 3.90 -5.40 -20.44
N ASN A 99 2.61 -5.62 -20.21
CA ASN A 99 1.99 -6.76 -19.56
C ASN A 99 1.83 -6.74 -18.01
N TYR A 100 0.58 -6.46 -17.60
CA TYR A 100 -0.22 -7.08 -16.52
C TYR A 100 -0.72 -6.22 -15.34
N TRP A 101 -2.04 -6.37 -15.11
CA TRP A 101 -2.92 -6.06 -13.96
C TRP A 101 -2.62 -4.88 -13.02
N LEU A 102 -2.65 -3.66 -13.54
CA LEU A 102 -2.87 -2.51 -12.68
C LEU A 102 -4.40 -2.38 -12.43
N THR A 103 -4.89 -2.78 -11.25
CA THR A 103 -6.26 -2.41 -10.85
C THR A 103 -6.28 -0.92 -10.51
N ILE A 104 -6.35 -0.08 -11.55
CA ILE A 104 -6.62 1.35 -11.41
C ILE A 104 -8.11 1.51 -11.12
N MET A 105 -8.50 1.67 -9.85
CA MET A 105 -9.83 2.20 -9.53
C MET A 105 -9.81 3.72 -9.54
N ALA A 106 -9.81 4.32 -10.73
CA ALA A 106 -10.21 5.72 -10.91
C ALA A 106 -11.74 5.76 -11.00
N ARG A 107 -12.42 6.06 -9.89
CA ARG A 107 -13.85 6.41 -9.97
C ARG A 107 -13.97 7.83 -10.53
N SER A 108 -14.17 7.94 -11.84
CA SER A 108 -14.75 9.14 -12.43
C SER A 108 -16.23 9.19 -12.07
N ILE A 109 -16.64 10.20 -11.31
CA ILE A 109 -18.04 10.59 -11.13
C ILE A 109 -18.41 11.46 -12.35
N GLY A 110 -19.42 11.04 -13.11
CA GLY A 110 -19.91 11.80 -14.25
C GLY A 110 -21.09 11.11 -14.95
N THR A 111 -22.27 11.27 -14.35
CA THR A 111 -23.64 11.13 -14.87
C THR A 111 -23.82 10.71 -16.35
N ILE A 112 -24.45 9.56 -16.56
CA ILE A 112 -25.07 9.18 -17.83
C ILE A 112 -26.27 10.13 -18.09
N VAL A 113 -26.22 10.89 -19.18
CA VAL A 113 -27.43 11.36 -19.86
C VAL A 113 -27.53 10.55 -21.15
N SER A 114 -28.55 9.70 -21.22
CA SER A 114 -28.92 8.95 -22.42
C SER A 114 -29.55 9.92 -23.42
N ALA A 115 -28.96 10.07 -24.61
CA ALA A 115 -29.62 10.66 -25.76
C ALA A 115 -30.00 9.53 -26.74
N ARG A 116 -31.28 9.46 -27.08
CA ARG A 116 -31.72 9.02 -28.41
C ARG A 116 -31.86 10.26 -29.27
#